data_AF-A0A1R1XG14-F1
#
_entry.id   AF-A0A1R1XG14-F1
#
_cell.length_a   1.000
_cell.length_b   1.000
_cell.length_c   1.000
_cell.angle_alpha   90.00
_cell.angle_beta   90.00
_cell.angle_gamma   90.00
#
_symmetry.space_group_name_H-M   'P 1'
#
loop_
_entity.id
_entity.type
_entity.pdbx_description
1 polymer ?
#
loop_
_entity_poly.entity_id
_entity_poly.type
_entity_poly.pdbx_seq_one_letter_code
_entity_poly.pdbx_strand_id
1 'polypeptide(L)'
;MNGSASAKPHILGYSGSGSGKNNAGTVRSSKTSGRKRSGLDTSGASYAKKQQRWFYYGASFSASLGQWLIRKHPALVDGVYASSGAVECTGDNYYSDIAISDTLACSRKLALAVDLLDSIFEAPICDRELSSRFLEQLDGTSDGSAINGDRYSAKNAVKEMFGFGDIEDDADFMYAISSVITYKAQNNRPLETNLEFINSDSDSKKSNETESSKSMDLDYLCSLLDGAEDHVSSLVAYARYISQIRSLMKQTEAGEQENSPTLEKSQNKIRQKAEISRSKFGNDKSNTGHRAWLFITCNELGFFPTSAKYHGFGQSTRSSFLSKEYFLDQCISWFDGLWAEEDALNSRFSETNKLFGGKNVEPNSRTVYVEGGKDPTYYNSVVNKYFSNSTYYENEEWVYDHQNVILIRNGHHHSELLEKSNYNSTFLFEAREKVSSIFRKWVNE
;
A
#
# COMPACT_ATOMS: atom_id res chain seq x y z
N MET A 1 14.61 -30.38 -48.40
CA MET A 1 13.36 -31.18 -48.50
C MET A 1 12.71 -31.11 -47.13
N ASN A 2 11.86 -30.10 -46.92
CA ASN A 2 10.39 -30.17 -46.91
C ASN A 2 9.87 -31.08 -45.76
N GLY A 3 9.05 -30.61 -44.82
CA GLY A 3 8.22 -29.40 -44.83
C GLY A 3 7.69 -29.01 -43.45
N SER A 4 7.30 -27.75 -43.40
CA SER A 4 6.63 -27.05 -42.31
C SER A 4 5.15 -27.43 -42.22
N ALA A 5 4.60 -27.46 -41.01
CA ALA A 5 3.17 -27.41 -40.77
C ALA A 5 2.87 -26.25 -39.79
N SER A 6 2.31 -25.20 -40.36
CA SER A 6 1.72 -24.05 -39.66
C SER A 6 0.25 -24.38 -39.34
N ALA A 7 -0.15 -24.23 -38.09
CA ALA A 7 -1.56 -24.25 -37.70
C ALA A 7 -1.97 -22.84 -37.22
N LYS A 8 -2.97 -22.26 -37.89
CA LYS A 8 -3.61 -20.98 -37.59
C LYS A 8 -4.68 -21.12 -36.49
N PRO A 9 -5.02 -20.04 -35.76
CA PRO A 9 -6.03 -20.07 -34.71
C PRO A 9 -7.47 -20.00 -35.26
N HIS A 10 -8.38 -20.70 -34.58
CA HIS A 10 -9.81 -20.75 -34.86
C HIS A 10 -10.52 -19.45 -34.45
N ILE A 11 -11.21 -18.83 -35.40
CA ILE A 11 -12.18 -17.74 -35.20
C ILE A 11 -13.57 -18.38 -35.19
N LEU A 12 -14.30 -18.28 -34.08
CA LEU A 12 -15.71 -18.65 -33.99
C LEU A 12 -16.57 -17.41 -34.30
N GLY A 13 -17.08 -17.35 -35.54
CA GLY A 13 -18.17 -16.46 -35.93
C GLY A 13 -19.52 -17.15 -35.73
N TYR A 14 -20.42 -16.51 -34.99
CA TYR A 14 -21.82 -16.92 -34.90
C TYR A 14 -22.69 -15.94 -35.70
N SER A 15 -23.19 -16.42 -36.83
CA SER A 15 -24.27 -15.81 -37.60
C SER A 15 -25.57 -16.58 -37.35
N GLY A 16 -26.64 -15.88 -36.96
CA GLY A 16 -27.98 -16.47 -36.83
C GLY A 16 -29.05 -15.41 -37.11
N SER A 17 -29.63 -15.46 -38.30
CA SER A 17 -30.72 -14.63 -38.79
C SER A 17 -32.09 -15.24 -38.49
N GLY A 18 -33.05 -14.41 -38.06
CA GLY A 18 -34.45 -14.50 -38.49
C GLY A 18 -35.50 -14.97 -37.47
N SER A 19 -36.34 -14.05 -36.99
CA SER A 19 -37.77 -13.95 -37.40
C SER A 19 -38.54 -13.02 -36.45
N GLY A 20 -39.25 -12.04 -37.03
CA GLY A 20 -40.10 -11.11 -36.29
C GLY A 20 -41.52 -11.63 -36.09
N LYS A 21 -42.17 -11.19 -35.01
CA LYS A 21 -43.62 -10.99 -34.92
C LYS A 21 -43.93 -9.81 -33.98
N ASN A 22 -44.76 -8.91 -34.47
CA ASN A 22 -45.25 -7.69 -33.81
C ASN A 22 -46.18 -7.99 -32.64
N ASN A 23 -46.21 -7.13 -31.60
CA ASN A 23 -47.47 -6.51 -31.17
C ASN A 23 -47.26 -5.26 -30.30
N ALA A 24 -48.15 -4.29 -30.52
CA ALA A 24 -48.14 -2.93 -30.02
C ALA A 24 -48.61 -2.81 -28.56
N GLY A 25 -48.15 -1.75 -27.86
CA GLY A 25 -48.64 -1.37 -26.53
C GLY A 25 -48.12 0.00 -26.07
N THR A 26 -48.84 1.06 -26.46
CA THR A 26 -49.06 2.35 -25.76
C THR A 26 -47.96 2.95 -24.86
N VAL A 27 -47.29 4.00 -25.36
CA VAL A 27 -46.52 4.96 -24.53
C VAL A 27 -47.43 6.14 -24.16
N ARG A 28 -47.60 6.36 -22.85
CA ARG A 28 -48.38 7.46 -22.25
C ARG A 28 -47.46 8.65 -22.02
N SER A 29 -47.83 9.83 -22.55
CA SER A 29 -47.09 11.08 -22.42
C SER A 29 -47.06 11.59 -20.97
N SER A 30 -45.90 12.08 -20.50
CA SER A 30 -45.86 13.08 -19.44
C SER A 30 -44.97 14.26 -19.87
N LYS A 31 -45.55 15.46 -19.70
CA LYS A 31 -45.02 16.76 -20.10
C LYS A 31 -43.84 17.15 -19.21
N THR A 32 -42.74 17.60 -19.79
CA THR A 32 -41.73 18.41 -19.10
C THR A 32 -41.72 19.82 -19.68
N SER A 33 -41.75 20.80 -18.79
CA SER A 33 -41.92 22.22 -19.07
C SER A 33 -40.69 22.81 -19.77
N GLY A 34 -40.91 23.43 -20.93
CA GLY A 34 -39.89 24.17 -21.65
C GLY A 34 -39.53 25.47 -20.95
N ARG A 35 -38.34 25.53 -20.36
CA ARG A 35 -37.69 26.80 -19.98
C ARG A 35 -36.98 27.33 -21.23
N LYS A 36 -37.56 28.36 -21.86
CA LYS A 36 -36.98 29.07 -23.02
C LYS A 36 -35.56 29.53 -22.69
N ARG A 37 -34.55 29.02 -23.40
CA ARG A 37 -33.24 29.68 -23.49
C ARG A 37 -33.36 30.79 -24.54
N SER A 38 -33.06 32.01 -24.11
CA SER A 38 -33.02 33.23 -24.88
C SER A 38 -31.99 33.16 -26.01
N GLY A 39 -32.40 33.65 -27.20
CA GLY A 39 -31.62 34.21 -28.30
C GLY A 39 -30.20 33.71 -28.55
N LEU A 40 -30.03 32.99 -29.67
CA LEU A 40 -28.75 32.93 -30.38
C LEU A 40 -28.45 34.33 -30.95
N ASP A 41 -27.41 34.98 -30.43
CA ASP A 41 -26.72 36.07 -31.13
C ASP A 41 -26.00 35.46 -32.35
N THR A 42 -26.28 36.02 -33.53
CA THR A 42 -25.76 35.58 -34.83
C THR A 42 -24.73 36.58 -35.37
N SER A 43 -23.93 37.18 -34.49
CA SER A 43 -22.71 37.87 -34.87
C SER A 43 -21.57 36.85 -35.06
N GLY A 44 -21.03 36.81 -36.26
CA GLY A 44 -19.99 35.87 -36.71
C GLY A 44 -18.62 36.07 -36.05
N ALA A 45 -18.52 35.81 -34.76
CA ALA A 45 -17.25 35.52 -34.12
C ALA A 45 -16.99 34.02 -34.24
N SER A 46 -16.03 33.66 -35.10
CA SER A 46 -15.36 32.36 -35.06
C SER A 46 -14.72 32.19 -33.67
N TYR A 47 -15.48 31.67 -32.70
CA TYR A 47 -14.88 30.98 -31.57
C TYR A 47 -14.21 29.74 -32.15
N ALA A 48 -12.95 29.86 -32.54
CA ALA A 48 -12.09 28.69 -32.60
C ALA A 48 -12.27 28.00 -31.25
N LYS A 49 -12.91 26.82 -31.23
CA LYS A 49 -13.07 26.05 -29.99
C LYS A 49 -11.66 25.89 -29.44
N LYS A 50 -11.35 26.61 -28.36
CA LYS A 50 -10.07 26.47 -27.67
C LYS A 50 -9.89 24.98 -27.42
N GLN A 51 -8.85 24.38 -27.99
CA GLN A 51 -8.64 22.94 -27.89
C GLN A 51 -8.62 22.59 -26.40
N GLN A 52 -9.53 21.69 -25.99
CA GLN A 52 -9.63 21.28 -24.60
C GLN A 52 -8.32 20.58 -24.22
N ARG A 53 -7.64 21.11 -23.19
CA ARG A 53 -6.45 20.49 -22.61
C ARG A 53 -6.87 19.41 -21.61
N TRP A 54 -6.18 18.27 -21.61
CA TRP A 54 -6.41 17.14 -20.72
C TRP A 54 -5.16 16.83 -19.91
N PHE A 55 -5.30 16.85 -18.58
CA PHE A 55 -4.22 16.52 -17.67
C PHE A 55 -4.60 15.28 -16.87
N TYR A 56 -3.68 14.32 -16.76
CA TYR A 56 -3.86 13.14 -15.92
C TYR A 56 -3.26 13.40 -14.54
N TYR A 57 -4.02 13.16 -13.48
CA TYR A 57 -3.54 13.26 -12.10
C TYR A 57 -3.58 11.89 -11.45
N GLY A 58 -2.42 11.39 -11.03
CA GLY A 58 -2.28 10.09 -10.39
C GLY A 58 -1.47 10.16 -9.09
N ALA A 59 -1.85 9.31 -8.15
CA ALA A 59 -1.11 9.02 -6.93
C ALA A 59 -0.94 7.50 -6.79
N SER A 60 0.16 7.04 -6.18
CA SER A 60 0.42 5.61 -5.99
C SER A 60 0.41 4.85 -7.33
N PHE A 61 -0.20 3.67 -7.41
CA PHE A 61 -0.33 2.93 -8.67
C PHE A 61 -0.97 3.75 -9.81
N SER A 62 -1.89 4.67 -9.50
CA SER A 62 -2.46 5.57 -10.52
C SER A 62 -1.41 6.52 -11.12
N ALA A 63 -0.41 6.94 -10.34
CA ALA A 63 0.72 7.71 -10.87
C ALA A 63 1.58 6.88 -11.83
N SER A 64 1.80 5.59 -11.54
CA SER A 64 2.47 4.67 -12.46
C SER A 64 1.73 4.58 -13.79
N LEU A 65 0.39 4.43 -13.73
CA LEU A 65 -0.47 4.44 -14.93
C LEU A 65 -0.36 5.76 -15.71
N GLY A 66 -0.32 6.91 -15.03
CA GLY A 66 -0.13 8.21 -15.68
C GLY A 66 1.19 8.31 -16.44
N GLN A 67 2.29 7.85 -15.83
CA GLN A 67 3.62 7.81 -16.45
C GLN A 67 3.63 6.91 -17.69
N TRP A 68 2.96 5.76 -17.62
CA TRP A 68 2.83 4.82 -18.73
C TRP A 68 1.92 5.35 -19.85
N LEU A 69 0.83 6.04 -19.48
CA LEU A 69 -0.13 6.64 -20.41
C LEU A 69 0.56 7.63 -21.33
N ILE A 70 1.28 8.62 -20.79
CA ILE A 70 1.92 9.64 -21.64
C ILE A 70 3.04 9.07 -22.49
N ARG A 71 3.67 7.97 -22.05
CA ARG A 71 4.68 7.25 -22.85
C ARG A 71 4.06 6.52 -24.05
N LYS A 72 2.90 5.89 -23.87
CA LYS A 72 2.24 5.09 -24.94
C LYS A 72 1.30 5.91 -25.81
N HIS A 73 0.62 6.88 -25.21
CA HIS A 73 -0.42 7.66 -25.84
C HIS A 73 -0.23 9.17 -25.55
N PRO A 74 0.91 9.76 -25.95
CA PRO A 74 1.19 11.17 -25.69
C PRO A 74 0.18 12.13 -26.33
N ALA A 75 -0.57 11.69 -27.34
CA ALA A 75 -1.61 12.49 -27.98
C ALA A 75 -2.92 12.60 -27.17
N LEU A 76 -3.10 11.80 -26.11
CA LEU A 76 -4.34 11.78 -25.32
C LEU A 76 -4.30 12.75 -24.12
N VAL A 77 -3.11 13.16 -23.69
CA VAL A 77 -2.92 14.04 -22.52
C VAL A 77 -1.88 15.10 -22.82
N ASP A 78 -2.14 16.32 -22.38
CA ASP A 78 -1.23 17.47 -22.46
C ASP A 78 -0.20 17.47 -21.34
N GLY A 79 -0.46 16.73 -20.25
CA GLY A 79 0.51 16.48 -19.20
C GLY A 79 0.03 15.52 -18.12
N VAL A 80 0.97 15.10 -17.28
CA VAL A 80 0.75 14.13 -16.20
C VAL A 80 1.30 14.70 -14.89
N TYR A 81 0.53 14.57 -13.83
CA TYR A 81 1.00 14.65 -12.46
C TYR A 81 1.14 13.24 -11.90
N ALA A 82 2.36 12.85 -11.54
CA ALA A 82 2.68 11.52 -11.02
C ALA A 82 3.30 11.66 -9.61
N SER A 83 2.50 11.38 -8.58
CA SER A 83 2.94 11.38 -7.19
C SER A 83 3.06 9.97 -6.64
N SER A 84 4.20 9.64 -6.05
CA SER A 84 4.47 8.33 -5.43
C SER A 84 4.20 7.13 -6.31
N GLY A 85 4.56 7.25 -7.59
CA GLY A 85 4.33 6.24 -8.62
C GLY A 85 5.56 5.37 -8.87
N ALA A 86 5.67 4.25 -8.15
CA ALA A 86 6.66 3.21 -8.44
C ALA A 86 6.48 2.68 -9.86
N VAL A 87 7.57 2.60 -10.63
CA VAL A 87 7.56 2.14 -12.02
C VAL A 87 8.51 0.98 -12.28
N GLU A 88 9.42 0.66 -11.35
CA GLU A 88 10.30 -0.51 -11.46
C GLU A 88 9.59 -1.79 -11.04
N CYS A 89 9.15 -2.58 -12.01
CA CYS A 89 8.47 -3.85 -11.78
C CYS A 89 9.48 -4.94 -11.38
N THR A 90 9.34 -5.51 -10.19
CA THR A 90 10.25 -6.54 -9.67
C THR A 90 9.53 -7.47 -8.70
N GLY A 91 9.82 -8.78 -8.78
CA GLY A 91 9.34 -9.76 -7.82
C GLY A 91 10.14 -9.79 -6.52
N ASP A 92 11.20 -9.01 -6.41
CA ASP A 92 12.06 -8.96 -5.23
C ASP A 92 12.34 -7.51 -4.86
N ASN A 93 11.37 -6.86 -4.22
CA ASN A 93 11.42 -5.45 -3.87
C ASN A 93 11.95 -5.21 -2.44
N TYR A 94 13.17 -5.70 -2.17
CA TYR A 94 13.84 -5.49 -0.89
C TYR A 94 14.19 -4.01 -0.64
N TYR A 95 14.28 -3.19 -1.69
CA TYR A 95 14.44 -1.74 -1.56
C TYR A 95 13.31 -1.06 -0.79
N SER A 96 12.11 -1.65 -0.78
CA SER A 96 11.03 -1.14 0.06
C SER A 96 11.32 -1.31 1.56
N ASP A 97 12.05 -2.37 1.95
CA ASP A 97 12.48 -2.60 3.34
C ASP A 97 13.61 -1.64 3.72
N ILE A 98 14.52 -1.37 2.77
CA ILE A 98 15.56 -0.34 2.94
C ILE A 98 14.91 1.03 3.16
N ALA A 99 13.92 1.42 2.36
CA ALA A 99 13.21 2.69 2.56
C ALA A 99 12.53 2.79 3.94
N ILE A 100 11.96 1.70 4.45
CA ILE A 100 11.41 1.67 5.82
C ILE A 100 12.53 1.82 6.84
N SER A 101 13.65 1.12 6.65
CA SER A 101 14.81 1.18 7.53
C SER A 101 15.41 2.59 7.61
N ASP A 102 15.48 3.29 6.47
CA ASP A 102 15.92 4.68 6.37
C ASP A 102 14.92 5.66 7.00
N THR A 103 13.63 5.32 6.98
CA THR A 103 12.55 6.14 7.54
C THR A 103 12.50 6.07 9.07
N LEU A 104 12.82 4.90 9.65
CA LEU A 104 12.69 4.64 11.09
C LEU A 104 14.00 4.88 11.83
N ALA A 105 14.02 5.85 12.74
CA ALA A 105 15.17 6.08 13.63
C ALA A 105 15.53 4.84 14.48
N CYS A 106 14.49 4.09 14.88
CA CYS A 106 14.59 2.85 15.65
C CYS A 106 14.76 1.58 14.78
N SER A 107 15.05 1.71 13.48
CA SER A 107 15.12 0.57 12.54
C SER A 107 16.03 -0.56 13.03
N ARG A 108 17.15 -0.22 13.67
CA ARG A 108 18.07 -1.22 14.25
C ARG A 108 17.39 -2.09 15.31
N LYS A 109 16.65 -1.49 16.24
CA LYS A 109 15.94 -2.20 17.32
C LYS A 109 14.76 -2.99 16.77
N LEU A 110 14.06 -2.45 15.77
CA LEU A 110 13.05 -3.21 15.02
C LEU A 110 13.66 -4.43 14.33
N ALA A 111 14.84 -4.29 13.72
CA ALA A 111 15.55 -5.41 13.10
C ALA A 111 15.94 -6.50 14.12
N LEU A 112 16.35 -6.13 15.35
CA LEU A 112 16.59 -7.12 16.42
C LEU A 112 15.32 -7.91 16.78
N ALA A 113 14.17 -7.23 16.84
CA ALA A 113 12.88 -7.90 17.08
C ALA A 113 12.54 -8.87 15.94
N VAL A 114 12.77 -8.46 14.69
CA VAL A 114 12.54 -9.27 13.49
C VAL A 114 13.50 -10.46 13.41
N ASP A 115 14.77 -10.31 13.77
CA ASP A 115 15.72 -11.41 13.80
C ASP A 115 15.36 -12.45 14.87
N LEU A 116 14.84 -12.01 16.01
CA LEU A 116 14.30 -12.92 17.03
C LEU A 116 13.02 -13.62 16.54
N LEU A 117 12.13 -12.91 15.83
CA LEU A 117 10.96 -13.51 15.19
C LEU A 117 11.38 -14.62 14.22
N ASP A 118 12.30 -14.34 13.30
CA ASP A 118 12.82 -15.34 12.36
C ASP A 118 13.36 -16.56 13.12
N SER A 119 14.18 -16.33 14.15
CA SER A 119 14.76 -17.41 14.96
C SER A 119 13.70 -18.29 15.63
N ILE A 120 12.64 -17.70 16.20
CA ILE A 120 11.54 -18.44 16.84
C ILE A 120 10.75 -19.24 15.80
N PHE A 121 10.54 -18.68 14.62
CA PHE A 121 9.70 -19.29 13.59
C PHE A 121 10.45 -20.33 12.74
N GLU A 122 11.77 -20.24 12.63
CA GLU A 122 12.66 -21.26 12.05
C GLU A 122 12.96 -22.40 13.02
N ALA A 123 12.89 -22.15 14.34
CA ALA A 123 13.20 -23.16 15.34
C ALA A 123 12.31 -24.40 15.18
N PRO A 124 12.90 -25.62 15.18
CA PRO A 124 12.12 -26.85 15.15
C PRO A 124 11.25 -26.93 16.40
N ILE A 125 9.95 -27.14 16.19
CA ILE A 125 8.88 -27.22 17.23
C ILE A 125 9.21 -28.22 18.36
N CYS A 126 10.15 -29.15 18.13
CA CYS A 126 10.56 -30.17 19.07
C CYS A 126 11.48 -29.70 20.20
N ASP A 127 12.02 -28.48 20.17
CA ASP A 127 12.84 -27.96 21.28
C ASP A 127 11.95 -27.40 22.40
N ARG A 128 11.42 -28.31 23.23
CA ARG A 128 10.61 -28.01 24.40
C ARG A 128 11.32 -27.08 25.39
N GLU A 129 12.64 -27.14 25.49
CA GLU A 129 13.42 -26.36 26.45
C GLU A 129 13.60 -24.91 25.98
N LEU A 130 13.90 -24.70 24.70
CA LEU A 130 13.91 -23.34 24.12
C LEU A 130 12.54 -22.70 24.18
N SER A 131 11.50 -23.47 23.86
CA SER A 131 10.11 -22.99 23.92
C SER A 131 9.71 -22.63 25.35
N SER A 132 10.04 -23.45 26.36
CA SER A 132 9.71 -23.15 27.76
C SER A 132 10.48 -21.94 28.29
N ARG A 133 11.79 -21.83 28.01
CA ARG A 133 12.60 -20.69 28.43
C ARG A 133 12.12 -19.37 27.81
N PHE A 134 11.75 -19.40 26.54
CA PHE A 134 11.17 -18.23 25.87
C PHE A 134 9.85 -17.83 26.51
N LEU A 135 8.96 -18.79 26.78
CA LEU A 135 7.69 -18.54 27.47
C LEU A 135 7.88 -18.01 28.91
N GLU A 136 8.85 -18.54 29.66
CA GLU A 136 9.20 -18.05 31.00
C GLU A 136 9.69 -16.59 30.96
N GLN A 137 10.52 -16.23 29.97
CA GLN A 137 10.97 -14.85 29.79
C GLN A 137 9.81 -13.90 29.43
N LEU A 138 8.80 -14.39 28.71
CA LEU A 138 7.60 -13.62 28.42
C LEU A 138 6.69 -13.47 29.65
N ASP A 139 6.49 -14.52 30.43
CA ASP A 139 5.59 -14.52 31.60
C ASP A 139 6.07 -13.57 32.72
N GLY A 140 7.37 -13.31 32.80
CA GLY A 140 7.93 -12.25 33.66
C GLY A 140 7.44 -10.82 33.34
N THR A 141 6.65 -10.64 32.28
CA THR A 141 6.09 -9.35 31.83
C THR A 141 4.56 -9.30 31.78
N SER A 142 3.85 -10.37 32.15
CA SER A 142 2.39 -10.45 32.09
C SER A 142 1.76 -11.07 33.34
N ASP A 143 0.58 -10.59 33.72
CA ASP A 143 -0.16 -11.02 34.92
C ASP A 143 -0.73 -12.45 34.75
N GLY A 144 0.07 -13.45 35.14
CA GLY A 144 -0.34 -14.63 35.91
C GLY A 144 -1.54 -15.47 35.45
N SER A 145 -1.78 -15.68 34.16
CA SER A 145 -2.83 -16.61 33.69
C SER A 145 -2.29 -17.82 32.91
N ALA A 146 -2.01 -18.88 33.67
CA ALA A 146 -2.10 -20.31 33.33
C ALA A 146 -1.72 -20.77 31.90
N ILE A 147 -0.42 -21.00 31.69
CA ILE A 147 0.10 -21.81 30.57
C ILE A 147 -0.22 -23.29 30.86
N ASN A 148 -1.37 -23.78 30.41
CA ASN A 148 -1.68 -25.21 30.45
C ASN A 148 -0.90 -25.95 29.37
N GLY A 149 0.06 -26.78 29.83
CA GLY A 149 0.88 -27.64 29.01
C GLY A 149 0.07 -28.67 28.24
N ASP A 150 0.08 -28.53 26.91
CA ASP A 150 0.17 -29.62 25.92
C ASP A 150 -0.09 -29.13 24.48
N ARG A 151 -0.38 -27.84 24.25
CA ARG A 151 -0.62 -27.28 22.89
C ARG A 151 -0.11 -25.86 22.61
N TYR A 152 0.65 -25.23 23.50
CA TYR A 152 1.20 -23.90 23.26
C TYR A 152 2.62 -23.99 22.66
N SER A 153 2.76 -23.76 21.36
CA SER A 153 4.06 -23.53 20.73
C SER A 153 4.48 -22.08 20.97
N ALA A 154 5.80 -21.81 21.04
CA ALA A 154 6.32 -20.44 21.13
C ALA A 154 5.78 -19.55 20.00
N LYS A 155 5.58 -20.12 18.80
CA LYS A 155 4.95 -19.43 17.65
C LYS A 155 3.54 -18.93 17.97
N ASN A 156 2.69 -19.77 18.56
CA ASN A 156 1.31 -19.39 18.90
C ASN A 156 1.29 -18.29 19.96
N ALA A 157 2.14 -18.39 20.99
CA ALA A 157 2.26 -17.35 22.00
C ALA A 157 2.70 -16.01 21.38
N VAL A 158 3.69 -16.01 20.48
CA VAL A 158 4.10 -14.80 19.76
C VAL A 158 2.96 -14.23 18.91
N LYS A 159 2.26 -15.07 18.12
CA LYS A 159 1.12 -14.60 17.33
C LYS A 159 0.05 -13.96 18.22
N GLU A 160 -0.24 -14.55 19.38
CA GLU A 160 -1.18 -14.00 20.36
C GLU A 160 -0.72 -12.67 20.95
N MET A 161 0.56 -12.51 21.29
CA MET A 161 1.13 -11.26 21.78
C MET A 161 0.93 -10.10 20.78
N PHE A 162 1.10 -10.37 19.48
CA PHE A 162 0.83 -9.39 18.42
C PHE A 162 -0.68 -9.22 18.11
N GLY A 163 -1.54 -10.01 18.74
CA GLY A 163 -2.99 -10.01 18.56
C GLY A 163 -3.50 -10.85 17.37
N PHE A 164 -2.62 -11.59 16.69
CA PHE A 164 -2.86 -12.37 15.47
C PHE A 164 -2.95 -13.89 15.71
N GLY A 165 -3.38 -14.34 16.90
CA GLY A 165 -3.57 -15.77 17.18
C GLY A 165 -4.55 -16.48 16.23
N ASP A 166 -5.35 -15.74 15.47
CA ASP A 166 -6.25 -16.23 14.43
C ASP A 166 -5.60 -16.48 13.06
N ILE A 167 -4.32 -16.14 12.86
CA ILE A 167 -3.59 -16.42 11.62
C ILE A 167 -2.84 -17.76 11.72
N GLU A 168 -3.29 -18.75 10.97
CA GLU A 168 -2.69 -20.09 10.94
C GLU A 168 -1.33 -20.09 10.25
N ASP A 169 -1.22 -19.49 9.05
CA ASP A 169 0.02 -19.46 8.27
C ASP A 169 1.06 -18.51 8.88
N ASP A 170 2.28 -19.00 9.07
CA ASP A 170 3.36 -18.27 9.73
C ASP A 170 3.83 -17.07 8.88
N ALA A 171 3.91 -17.22 7.56
CA ALA A 171 4.39 -16.16 6.67
C ALA A 171 3.32 -15.08 6.46
N ASP A 172 2.03 -15.43 6.48
CA ASP A 172 0.93 -14.46 6.54
C ASP A 172 0.95 -13.64 7.83
N PHE A 173 1.33 -14.25 8.96
CA PHE A 173 1.52 -13.50 10.20
C PHE A 173 2.64 -12.47 10.04
N MET A 174 3.79 -12.87 9.48
CA MET A 174 4.89 -11.96 9.18
C MET A 174 4.49 -10.86 8.19
N TYR A 175 3.69 -11.20 7.19
CA TYR A 175 3.17 -10.23 6.21
C TYR A 175 2.25 -9.23 6.89
N ALA A 176 1.41 -9.67 7.82
CA ALA A 176 0.47 -8.81 8.49
C ALA A 176 1.15 -7.77 9.38
N ILE A 177 2.13 -8.17 10.20
CA ILE A 177 2.88 -7.24 11.05
C ILE A 177 3.75 -6.28 10.21
N SER A 178 4.32 -6.76 9.10
CA SER A 178 5.10 -5.92 8.17
C SER A 178 4.23 -4.91 7.40
N SER A 179 3.00 -5.31 7.03
CA SER A 179 2.05 -4.45 6.34
C SER A 179 1.61 -3.28 7.21
N VAL A 180 1.47 -3.48 8.53
CA VAL A 180 1.18 -2.39 9.48
C VAL A 180 2.32 -1.37 9.51
N ILE A 181 3.57 -1.81 9.59
CA ILE A 181 4.74 -0.91 9.57
C ILE A 181 4.85 -0.18 8.23
N THR A 182 4.67 -0.89 7.11
CA THR A 182 4.68 -0.29 5.77
C THR A 182 3.58 0.77 5.65
N TYR A 183 2.36 0.48 6.10
CA TYR A 183 1.26 1.42 6.10
C TYR A 183 1.56 2.67 6.95
N LYS A 184 2.19 2.50 8.12
CA LYS A 184 2.58 3.60 8.99
C LYS A 184 3.72 4.45 8.41
N ALA A 185 4.68 3.84 7.73
CA ALA A 185 5.70 4.55 6.97
C ALA A 185 5.09 5.38 5.82
N GLN A 186 4.08 4.83 5.13
CA GLN A 186 3.35 5.56 4.09
C GLN A 186 2.46 6.68 4.64
N ASN A 187 1.87 6.48 5.82
CA ASN A 187 0.84 7.34 6.40
C ASN A 187 1.20 7.79 7.82
N ASN A 188 2.39 8.35 8.03
CA ASN A 188 2.88 8.74 9.36
C ASN A 188 2.06 9.90 9.95
N ARG A 189 0.84 9.57 10.36
CA ARG A 189 -0.19 10.43 10.95
C ARG A 189 -0.55 9.85 12.32
N PRO A 190 -0.89 10.72 13.27
CA PRO A 190 -1.62 10.31 14.46
C PRO A 190 -2.88 9.55 14.06
N LEU A 191 -3.12 8.39 14.65
CA LEU A 191 -4.48 7.85 14.69
C LEU A 191 -5.26 8.72 15.66
N GLU A 192 -6.00 9.71 15.16
CA GLU A 192 -6.94 10.47 15.97
C GLU A 192 -8.09 9.53 16.37
N THR A 193 -8.02 8.97 17.57
CA THR A 193 -9.18 8.32 18.19
C THR A 193 -9.83 9.28 19.16
N ASN A 194 -11.10 9.62 18.92
CA ASN A 194 -12.00 10.25 19.91
C ASN A 194 -12.44 9.21 20.97
N LEU A 195 -11.50 8.46 21.54
CA LEU A 195 -11.78 7.42 22.53
C LEU A 195 -11.19 7.86 23.86
N GLU A 196 -12.07 8.24 24.79
CA GLU A 196 -11.73 8.43 26.20
C GLU A 196 -11.26 7.08 26.77
N PHE A 197 -10.01 7.04 27.24
CA PHE A 197 -9.47 5.88 27.95
C PHE A 197 -10.14 5.75 29.32
N ILE A 198 -10.91 4.68 29.53
CA ILE A 198 -11.27 4.24 30.89
C ILE A 198 -10.17 3.29 31.35
N ASN A 199 -9.26 3.79 32.20
CA ASN A 199 -8.31 2.92 32.90
C ASN A 199 -9.09 1.98 33.83
N SER A 200 -8.98 0.68 33.60
CA SER A 200 -9.38 -0.35 34.55
C SER A 200 -8.25 -0.58 35.55
N ASP A 201 -7.91 0.45 36.33
CA ASP A 201 -7.18 0.28 37.56
C ASP A 201 -8.05 0.83 38.69
N SER A 202 -8.66 -0.08 39.42
CA SER A 202 -9.28 0.21 40.69
C SER A 202 -8.19 0.50 41.71
N ASP A 203 -7.65 1.71 41.69
CA ASP A 203 -7.08 2.28 42.89
C ASP A 203 -7.27 3.80 42.93
N SER A 204 -8.04 4.21 43.93
CA SER A 204 -8.46 5.57 44.17
C SER A 204 -7.28 6.48 44.44
N LYS A 205 -6.92 7.34 43.48
CA LYS A 205 -6.38 8.69 43.72
C LYS A 205 -6.62 9.56 42.48
N LYS A 206 -7.54 10.52 42.61
CA LYS A 206 -7.81 11.56 41.61
C LYS A 206 -6.56 12.43 41.41
N SER A 207 -5.85 12.24 40.32
CA SER A 207 -5.10 13.30 39.64
C SER A 207 -5.88 13.69 38.39
N ASN A 208 -6.36 14.93 38.34
CA ASN A 208 -6.92 15.55 37.13
C ASN A 208 -5.77 15.89 36.18
N GLU A 209 -5.16 14.88 35.58
CA GLU A 209 -4.35 15.06 34.37
C GLU A 209 -5.15 14.43 33.23
N THR A 210 -5.67 15.26 32.34
CA THR A 210 -6.18 14.84 31.04
C THR A 210 -5.05 14.17 30.28
N GLU A 211 -5.01 12.84 30.32
CA GLU A 211 -4.02 12.04 29.59
C GLU A 211 -4.26 12.26 28.08
N SER A 212 -3.34 13.01 27.47
CA SER A 212 -3.31 13.31 26.05
C SER A 212 -3.46 12.02 25.24
N SER A 213 -4.44 11.97 24.33
CA SER A 213 -4.57 10.92 23.31
C SER A 213 -3.19 10.64 22.69
N LYS A 214 -2.61 9.48 22.97
CA LYS A 214 -1.28 9.12 22.46
C LYS A 214 -1.40 8.83 20.96
N SER A 215 -0.72 9.64 20.16
CA SER A 215 -0.60 9.44 18.72
C SER A 215 0.08 8.09 18.44
N MET A 216 -0.65 7.15 17.83
CA MET A 216 -0.11 5.84 17.41
C MET A 216 0.68 5.96 16.10
N ASP A 217 1.68 6.84 16.06
CA ASP A 217 2.56 7.10 14.90
C ASP A 217 3.86 6.29 14.98
N LEU A 218 4.83 6.57 14.09
CA LEU A 218 6.13 5.91 14.10
C LEU A 218 7.05 6.39 15.22
N ASP A 219 6.86 7.61 15.73
CA ASP A 219 7.65 8.14 16.84
C ASP A 219 7.29 7.38 18.13
N TYR A 220 6.01 7.03 18.31
CA TYR A 220 5.59 6.16 19.41
C TYR A 220 6.21 4.76 19.32
N LEU A 221 6.21 4.14 18.13
CA LEU A 221 6.91 2.86 17.93
C LEU A 221 8.39 2.97 18.33
N CYS A 222 9.07 4.02 17.87
CA CYS A 222 10.47 4.23 18.21
C CYS A 222 10.68 4.48 19.71
N SER A 223 9.79 5.22 20.37
CA SER A 223 9.87 5.41 21.83
C SER A 223 9.79 4.09 22.62
N LEU A 224 9.00 3.13 22.15
CA LEU A 224 8.90 1.80 22.75
C LEU A 224 10.19 0.99 22.52
N LEU A 225 10.73 1.04 21.30
CA LEU A 225 11.93 0.30 20.92
C LEU A 225 13.22 0.88 21.51
N ASP A 226 13.30 2.19 21.70
CA ASP A 226 14.46 2.85 22.32
C ASP A 226 14.61 2.48 23.80
N GLY A 227 13.49 2.16 24.47
CA GLY A 227 13.48 1.64 25.83
C GLY A 227 13.85 0.15 25.95
N ALA A 228 13.98 -0.57 24.84
CA ALA A 228 14.32 -1.99 24.84
C ALA A 228 15.83 -2.22 24.95
N GLU A 229 16.27 -3.06 25.89
CA GLU A 229 17.69 -3.34 26.14
C GLU A 229 18.24 -4.45 25.25
N ASP A 230 17.40 -5.42 24.90
CA ASP A 230 17.78 -6.66 24.20
C ASP A 230 16.77 -7.07 23.12
N HIS A 231 16.96 -8.25 22.51
CA HIS A 231 16.10 -8.77 21.45
C HIS A 231 14.68 -9.07 21.96
N VAL A 232 14.54 -9.59 23.19
CA VAL A 232 13.25 -9.99 23.77
C VAL A 232 12.41 -8.75 24.09
N SER A 233 12.99 -7.76 24.77
CA SER A 233 12.34 -6.48 25.03
C SER A 233 12.01 -5.72 23.74
N SER A 234 12.85 -5.82 22.69
CA SER A 234 12.54 -5.24 21.37
C SER A 234 11.33 -5.93 20.73
N LEU A 235 11.26 -7.26 20.83
CA LEU A 235 10.12 -8.05 20.36
C LEU A 235 8.83 -7.69 21.10
N VAL A 236 8.88 -7.56 22.42
CA VAL A 236 7.73 -7.17 23.25
C VAL A 236 7.27 -5.75 22.90
N ALA A 237 8.18 -4.80 22.72
CA ALA A 237 7.88 -3.44 22.29
C ALA A 237 7.19 -3.41 20.92
N TYR A 238 7.71 -4.19 19.96
CA TYR A 238 7.11 -4.33 18.63
C TYR A 238 5.71 -4.97 18.69
N ALA A 239 5.57 -6.06 19.45
CA ALA A 239 4.30 -6.75 19.66
C ALA A 239 3.25 -5.81 20.27
N ARG A 240 3.65 -5.03 21.28
CA ARG A 240 2.79 -4.03 21.95
C ARG A 240 2.25 -3.01 20.96
N TYR A 241 3.12 -2.42 20.15
CA TYR A 241 2.71 -1.42 19.15
C TYR A 241 1.69 -2.00 18.16
N ILE A 242 2.00 -3.18 17.60
CA ILE A 242 1.16 -3.83 16.61
C ILE A 242 -0.19 -4.27 17.19
N SER A 243 -0.19 -4.86 18.40
CA SER A 243 -1.40 -5.31 19.09
C SER A 243 -2.34 -4.14 19.40
N GLN A 244 -1.79 -3.00 19.83
CA GLN A 244 -2.59 -1.78 20.04
C GLN A 244 -3.23 -1.28 18.75
N ILE A 245 -2.48 -1.19 17.64
CA ILE A 245 -3.05 -0.81 16.33
C ILE A 245 -4.16 -1.77 15.92
N ARG A 246 -3.93 -3.08 16.04
CA ARG A 246 -4.91 -4.11 15.69
C ARG A 246 -6.18 -4.00 16.53
N SER A 247 -6.05 -3.70 17.82
CA SER A 247 -7.20 -3.45 18.71
C SER A 247 -8.02 -2.25 18.24
N LEU A 248 -7.36 -1.14 17.91
CA LEU A 248 -8.02 0.06 17.40
C LEU A 248 -8.77 -0.21 16.09
N MET A 249 -8.15 -0.93 15.15
CA MET A 249 -8.78 -1.30 13.88
C MET A 249 -10.06 -2.13 14.10
N LYS A 250 -10.04 -3.11 15.02
CA LYS A 250 -11.22 -3.91 15.36
C LYS A 250 -12.35 -3.08 15.99
N GLN A 251 -12.02 -2.07 16.79
CA GLN A 251 -13.02 -1.21 17.45
C GLN A 251 -13.72 -0.30 16.45
N THR A 252 -13.00 0.25 15.46
CA THR A 252 -13.60 1.07 14.40
C THR A 252 -14.61 0.26 13.56
N GLU A 253 -14.36 -1.03 13.35
CA GLU A 253 -15.29 -1.94 12.66
C GLU A 253 -16.56 -2.24 13.48
N ALA A 254 -16.47 -2.24 14.82
CA ALA A 254 -17.60 -2.52 15.71
C ALA A 254 -18.48 -1.28 16.01
N GLY A 255 -17.91 -0.07 15.96
CA GLY A 255 -18.60 1.19 16.29
C GLY A 255 -19.60 1.71 15.26
N GLU A 256 -19.67 1.12 14.07
CA GLU A 256 -20.62 1.51 13.01
C GLU A 256 -21.92 0.67 13.00
N GLN A 257 -22.32 0.11 14.14
CA GLN A 257 -23.68 -0.40 14.37
C GLN A 257 -24.56 0.71 14.98
N GLU A 258 -24.85 1.78 14.22
CA GLU A 258 -25.89 2.72 14.64
C GLU A 258 -27.26 2.35 14.05
N ASN A 259 -28.20 2.18 14.98
CA ASN A 259 -29.61 1.92 14.78
C ASN A 259 -30.27 2.95 13.84
N SER A 260 -30.67 2.53 12.64
CA SER A 260 -31.71 3.23 11.89
C SER A 260 -32.85 2.27 11.55
N PRO A 261 -34.08 2.49 12.09
CA PRO A 261 -35.21 1.61 11.85
C PRO A 261 -35.98 2.09 10.62
N THR A 262 -35.51 1.78 9.40
CA THR A 262 -36.37 1.74 8.21
C THR A 262 -35.93 0.66 7.23
N LEU A 263 -36.92 -0.04 6.66
CA LEU A 263 -36.79 -1.26 5.85
C LEU A 263 -35.89 -1.09 4.62
N GLU A 264 -34.82 -1.89 4.54
CA GLU A 264 -34.61 -2.80 3.40
C GLU A 264 -33.75 -3.99 3.81
N LYS A 265 -34.44 -5.09 4.14
CA LYS A 265 -33.87 -6.43 4.29
C LYS A 265 -33.50 -6.98 2.92
N SER A 266 -32.32 -6.66 2.40
CA SER A 266 -31.64 -7.50 1.39
C SER A 266 -30.21 -7.03 1.16
N GLN A 267 -29.36 -7.24 2.17
CA GLN A 267 -27.93 -7.52 2.06
C GLN A 267 -27.41 -7.38 3.50
N ASN A 268 -27.35 -8.50 4.22
CA ASN A 268 -26.33 -8.62 5.25
C ASN A 268 -24.99 -8.50 4.52
N LYS A 269 -24.54 -7.26 4.30
CA LYS A 269 -23.15 -6.94 3.99
C LYS A 269 -22.41 -7.41 5.22
N ILE A 270 -21.96 -8.66 5.18
CA ILE A 270 -20.76 -9.09 5.86
C ILE A 270 -19.73 -8.07 5.40
N ARG A 271 -19.51 -7.01 6.19
CA ARG A 271 -18.32 -6.17 6.06
C ARG A 271 -17.19 -7.15 6.29
N GLN A 272 -16.59 -7.61 5.19
CA GLN A 272 -15.44 -8.48 5.25
C GLN A 272 -14.39 -7.72 6.06
N LYS A 273 -14.05 -8.28 7.23
CA LYS A 273 -12.88 -7.91 8.03
C LYS A 273 -11.74 -7.67 7.05
N ALA A 274 -11.09 -6.50 7.10
CA ALA A 274 -9.96 -6.23 6.22
C ALA A 274 -8.97 -7.39 6.36
N GLU A 275 -8.87 -8.24 5.34
CA GLU A 275 -8.16 -9.50 5.43
C GLU A 275 -6.68 -9.17 5.25
N ILE A 276 -5.92 -9.11 6.35
CA ILE A 276 -4.48 -8.77 6.34
C ILE A 276 -3.62 -10.00 5.96
N SER A 277 -4.24 -11.18 5.79
CA SER A 277 -3.58 -12.42 5.35
C SER A 277 -3.50 -12.42 3.82
N ARG A 278 -2.28 -12.34 3.28
CA ARG A 278 -2.08 -12.19 1.84
C ARG A 278 -2.49 -13.45 1.09
N SER A 279 -2.24 -14.63 1.65
CA SER A 279 -2.67 -15.90 1.06
C SER A 279 -4.19 -15.97 0.85
N LYS A 280 -4.97 -15.16 1.57
CA LYS A 280 -6.43 -15.11 1.45
C LYS A 280 -6.95 -13.98 0.57
N PHE A 281 -6.09 -13.09 0.05
CA PHE A 281 -6.50 -11.98 -0.82
C PHE A 281 -7.36 -12.40 -2.02
N GLY A 282 -7.16 -13.61 -2.55
CA GLY A 282 -7.97 -14.13 -3.65
C GLY A 282 -9.45 -14.39 -3.29
N ASN A 283 -9.78 -14.51 -1.99
CA ASN A 283 -11.16 -14.64 -1.51
C ASN A 283 -11.92 -13.32 -1.55
N ASP A 284 -11.24 -12.17 -1.67
CA ASP A 284 -11.89 -10.87 -1.73
C ASP A 284 -12.74 -10.74 -3.00
N LYS A 285 -14.05 -10.54 -2.81
CA LYS A 285 -15.05 -10.39 -3.88
C LYS A 285 -15.46 -8.94 -4.10
N SER A 286 -14.86 -8.00 -3.37
CA SER A 286 -15.11 -6.57 -3.56
C SER A 286 -14.58 -6.08 -4.91
N ASN A 287 -15.21 -5.03 -5.43
CA ASN A 287 -14.93 -4.46 -6.75
C ASN A 287 -13.68 -3.55 -6.78
N THR A 288 -13.09 -3.25 -5.63
CA THR A 288 -11.89 -2.42 -5.47
C THR A 288 -10.81 -3.15 -4.66
N GLY A 289 -10.89 -4.48 -4.59
CA GLY A 289 -10.32 -5.28 -3.53
C GLY A 289 -8.92 -5.86 -3.75
N HIS A 290 -8.49 -6.58 -2.72
CA HIS A 290 -7.21 -7.28 -2.63
C HIS A 290 -6.99 -8.29 -3.76
N ARG A 291 -8.05 -8.94 -4.28
CA ARG A 291 -7.94 -9.90 -5.38
C ARG A 291 -7.48 -9.28 -6.69
N ALA A 292 -8.01 -8.11 -7.05
CA ALA A 292 -7.59 -7.41 -8.28
C ALA A 292 -6.13 -6.96 -8.17
N TRP A 293 -5.73 -6.46 -7.01
CA TRP A 293 -4.34 -6.10 -6.71
C TRP A 293 -3.41 -7.31 -6.75
N LEU A 294 -3.83 -8.44 -6.16
CA LEU A 294 -3.11 -9.70 -6.22
C LEU A 294 -2.89 -10.13 -7.68
N PHE A 295 -3.92 -10.06 -8.52
CA PHE A 295 -3.80 -10.42 -9.94
C PHE A 295 -2.78 -9.54 -10.66
N ILE A 296 -2.87 -8.21 -10.54
CA ILE A 296 -1.97 -7.29 -11.24
C ILE A 296 -0.51 -7.46 -10.77
N THR A 297 -0.30 -7.59 -9.46
CA THR A 297 1.05 -7.82 -8.90
C THR A 297 1.63 -9.17 -9.31
N CYS A 298 0.81 -10.22 -9.44
CA CYS A 298 1.25 -11.52 -9.94
C CYS A 298 1.53 -11.55 -11.45
N ASN A 299 0.88 -10.69 -12.25
CA ASN A 299 0.95 -10.78 -13.72
C ASN A 299 1.87 -9.75 -14.38
N GLU A 300 1.95 -8.53 -13.84
CA GLU A 300 2.58 -7.42 -14.56
C GLU A 300 3.65 -6.71 -13.74
N LEU A 301 3.45 -6.56 -12.42
CA LEU A 301 4.22 -5.60 -11.63
C LEU A 301 5.26 -6.22 -10.69
N GLY A 302 4.95 -7.39 -10.13
CA GLY A 302 5.64 -7.85 -8.93
C GLY A 302 5.33 -6.90 -7.78
N PHE A 303 6.24 -5.98 -7.48
CA PHE A 303 6.21 -5.07 -6.33
C PHE A 303 6.16 -5.81 -4.99
N PHE A 304 6.66 -7.05 -4.94
CA PHE A 304 6.63 -7.88 -3.73
C PHE A 304 7.57 -7.31 -2.67
N PRO A 305 7.06 -6.77 -1.55
CA PRO A 305 7.87 -6.09 -0.53
C PRO A 305 8.66 -7.11 0.29
N THR A 306 9.74 -7.62 -0.30
CA THR A 306 10.59 -8.65 0.29
C THR A 306 11.47 -8.09 1.40
N SER A 307 12.00 -9.00 2.23
CA SER A 307 13.03 -8.70 3.22
C SER A 307 14.38 -8.40 2.56
N ALA A 308 15.14 -7.46 3.12
CA ALA A 308 16.50 -7.13 2.70
C ALA A 308 17.58 -8.01 3.37
N LYS A 309 17.21 -8.94 4.26
CA LYS A 309 18.15 -9.73 5.08
C LYS A 309 19.23 -10.44 4.25
N TYR A 310 18.89 -10.93 3.06
CA TYR A 310 19.79 -11.69 2.19
C TYR A 310 20.37 -10.86 1.03
N HIS A 311 20.18 -9.54 1.04
CA HIS A 311 20.59 -8.64 -0.04
C HIS A 311 21.85 -7.82 0.29
N GLY A 312 22.60 -8.24 1.30
CA GLY A 312 23.84 -7.58 1.74
C GLY A 312 23.63 -6.38 2.68
N PHE A 313 22.38 -6.14 3.10
CA PHE A 313 22.02 -5.18 4.13
C PHE A 313 21.94 -5.95 5.44
N GLY A 314 22.95 -5.83 6.30
CA GLY A 314 23.10 -6.67 7.51
C GLY A 314 22.00 -6.53 8.58
N GLN A 315 20.90 -5.83 8.27
CA GLN A 315 19.72 -5.63 9.09
C GLN A 315 18.49 -5.50 8.18
N SER A 316 17.34 -6.02 8.63
CA SER A 316 16.07 -5.94 7.90
C SER A 316 14.92 -5.65 8.87
N THR A 317 13.99 -4.78 8.48
CA THR A 317 12.77 -4.52 9.25
C THR A 317 11.63 -5.46 8.85
N ARG A 318 11.91 -6.44 7.99
CA ARG A 318 10.97 -7.46 7.52
C ARG A 318 11.53 -8.86 7.73
N SER A 319 10.69 -9.75 8.25
CA SER A 319 11.05 -11.16 8.41
C SER A 319 11.51 -11.77 7.09
N SER A 320 12.52 -12.64 7.15
CA SER A 320 13.02 -13.39 5.99
C SER A 320 11.98 -14.34 5.37
N PHE A 321 10.91 -14.65 6.09
CA PHE A 321 9.74 -15.37 5.57
C PHE A 321 9.02 -14.59 4.47
N LEU A 322 9.21 -13.26 4.41
CA LEU A 322 8.75 -12.42 3.29
C LEU A 322 9.77 -12.47 2.16
N SER A 323 10.04 -13.68 1.67
CA SER A 323 10.89 -13.93 0.52
C SER A 323 10.12 -13.77 -0.77
N LYS A 324 10.85 -13.72 -1.90
CA LYS A 324 10.24 -13.72 -3.23
C LYS A 324 9.33 -14.95 -3.43
N GLU A 325 9.78 -16.10 -2.97
CA GLU A 325 9.09 -17.40 -3.09
C GLU A 325 7.73 -17.35 -2.38
N TYR A 326 7.67 -16.81 -1.15
CA TYR A 326 6.40 -16.63 -0.43
C TYR A 326 5.35 -15.87 -1.27
N PHE A 327 5.76 -14.80 -1.96
CA PHE A 327 4.85 -14.03 -2.81
C PHE A 327 4.47 -14.78 -4.09
N LEU A 328 5.40 -15.51 -4.71
CA LEU A 328 5.16 -16.29 -5.92
C LEU A 328 4.24 -17.50 -5.66
N ASP A 329 4.40 -18.17 -4.52
CA ASP A 329 3.57 -19.32 -4.14
C ASP A 329 2.09 -18.93 -4.07
N GLN A 330 1.79 -17.72 -3.62
CA GLN A 330 0.41 -17.20 -3.61
C GLN A 330 -0.11 -16.91 -5.02
N CYS A 331 0.74 -16.43 -5.91
CA CYS A 331 0.37 -16.23 -7.32
C CYS A 331 0.02 -17.57 -7.98
N ILE A 332 0.85 -18.60 -7.75
CA ILE A 332 0.62 -19.96 -8.25
C ILE A 332 -0.67 -20.53 -7.65
N SER A 333 -0.85 -20.45 -6.34
CA SER A 333 -2.02 -21.00 -5.64
C SER A 333 -3.35 -20.42 -6.12
N TRP A 334 -3.40 -19.13 -6.49
CA TRP A 334 -4.65 -18.47 -6.86
C TRP A 334 -4.97 -18.49 -8.35
N PHE A 335 -3.95 -18.58 -9.19
CA PHE A 335 -4.10 -18.39 -10.62
C PHE A 335 -3.55 -19.58 -11.43
N ASP A 336 -3.41 -20.76 -10.79
CA ASP A 336 -2.87 -21.99 -11.36
C ASP A 336 -3.30 -22.26 -12.81
N GLY A 337 -2.38 -22.78 -13.62
CA GLY A 337 -2.57 -23.01 -15.06
C GLY A 337 -2.25 -21.81 -15.97
N LEU A 338 -2.04 -20.60 -15.42
CA LEU A 338 -1.38 -19.49 -16.14
C LEU A 338 0.17 -19.52 -16.00
N TRP A 339 0.70 -20.47 -15.22
CA TRP A 339 2.07 -20.46 -14.69
C TRP A 339 2.68 -21.85 -14.82
N ALA A 340 3.61 -22.02 -15.74
CA ALA A 340 4.32 -23.29 -15.93
C ALA A 340 5.75 -23.27 -15.37
N GLU A 341 6.35 -22.07 -15.19
CA GLU A 341 7.77 -21.92 -14.81
C GLU A 341 7.98 -20.59 -14.07
N GLU A 342 8.83 -20.56 -13.04
CA GLU A 342 9.21 -19.33 -12.31
C GLU A 342 9.88 -18.29 -13.24
N ASP A 343 10.65 -18.77 -14.22
CA ASP A 343 11.26 -17.93 -15.25
C ASP A 343 10.21 -17.11 -16.04
N ALA A 344 9.00 -17.67 -16.20
CA ALA A 344 7.90 -16.99 -16.87
C ALA A 344 7.27 -15.87 -16.03
N LEU A 345 7.51 -15.82 -14.71
CA LEU A 345 7.07 -14.74 -13.83
C LEU A 345 8.08 -13.57 -13.86
N ASN A 346 9.37 -13.87 -13.69
CA ASN A 346 10.42 -12.86 -13.78
C ASN A 346 10.48 -12.23 -15.19
N SER A 347 10.19 -13.01 -16.24
CA SER A 347 10.13 -12.49 -17.60
C SER A 347 9.04 -11.43 -17.78
N ARG A 348 7.88 -11.57 -17.12
CA ARG A 348 6.76 -10.62 -17.23
C ARG A 348 7.07 -9.27 -16.60
N PHE A 349 7.66 -9.25 -15.41
CA PHE A 349 8.06 -7.98 -14.79
C PHE A 349 9.11 -7.27 -15.65
N SER A 350 10.06 -8.03 -16.20
CA SER A 350 11.03 -7.53 -17.18
C SER A 350 10.37 -7.03 -18.46
N GLU A 351 9.31 -7.69 -18.96
CA GLU A 351 8.54 -7.25 -20.12
C GLU A 351 7.81 -5.93 -19.86
N THR A 352 7.18 -5.77 -18.69
CA THR A 352 6.58 -4.50 -18.27
C THR A 352 7.63 -3.39 -18.21
N ASN A 353 8.81 -3.67 -17.62
CA ASN A 353 9.91 -2.71 -17.58
C ASN A 353 10.47 -2.40 -18.99
N LYS A 354 10.56 -3.38 -19.90
CA LYS A 354 10.94 -3.12 -21.30
C LYS A 354 9.90 -2.25 -22.00
N LEU A 355 8.62 -2.47 -21.71
CA LEU A 355 7.52 -1.77 -22.35
C LEU A 355 7.44 -0.29 -21.90
N PHE A 356 7.69 -0.03 -20.62
CA PHE A 356 7.50 1.29 -20.00
C PHE A 356 8.78 1.99 -19.54
N GLY A 357 9.90 1.26 -19.47
CA GLY A 357 11.26 1.76 -19.20
C GLY A 357 11.73 1.66 -17.75
N GLY A 358 10.89 1.20 -16.82
CA GLY A 358 11.23 1.09 -15.41
C GLY A 358 11.55 2.45 -14.76
N LYS A 359 12.30 2.43 -13.65
CA LYS A 359 12.71 3.68 -12.95
C LYS A 359 13.80 4.47 -13.68
N ASN A 360 14.50 3.83 -14.61
CA ASN A 360 15.66 4.43 -15.28
C ASN A 360 15.30 5.26 -16.52
N VAL A 361 14.02 5.57 -16.73
CA VAL A 361 13.59 6.44 -17.83
C VAL A 361 14.15 7.86 -17.71
N GLU A 362 14.24 8.52 -18.86
CA GLU A 362 14.41 9.97 -18.91
C GLU A 362 13.04 10.64 -18.66
N PRO A 363 12.94 11.62 -17.75
CA PRO A 363 11.73 12.36 -17.44
C PRO A 363 11.10 12.96 -18.69
N ASN A 364 9.79 12.76 -18.81
CA ASN A 364 9.02 13.38 -19.85
C ASN A 364 8.80 14.87 -19.52
N SER A 365 9.02 15.77 -20.48
CA SER A 365 8.88 17.23 -20.28
C SER A 365 7.45 17.70 -19.95
N ARG A 366 6.46 16.82 -20.15
CA ARG A 366 5.03 17.00 -19.80
C ARG A 366 4.60 16.11 -18.63
N THR A 367 5.54 15.63 -17.81
CA THR A 367 5.23 14.91 -16.57
C THR A 367 5.90 15.60 -15.41
N VAL A 368 5.15 15.85 -14.34
CA VAL A 368 5.71 16.22 -13.04
C VAL A 368 5.80 14.98 -12.19
N TYR A 369 7.01 14.61 -11.79
CA TYR A 369 7.29 13.47 -10.92
C TYR A 369 7.50 13.98 -9.51
N VAL A 370 6.72 13.49 -8.55
CA VAL A 370 6.84 13.85 -7.14
C VAL A 370 7.00 12.59 -6.31
N GLU A 371 7.98 12.56 -5.42
CA GLU A 371 8.18 11.43 -4.51
C GLU A 371 8.57 11.89 -3.11
N GLY A 372 8.08 11.16 -2.11
CA GLY A 372 8.49 11.32 -0.72
C GLY A 372 9.77 10.55 -0.44
N GLY A 373 10.77 11.16 0.20
CA GLY A 373 12.01 10.48 0.58
C GLY A 373 11.82 9.42 1.66
N LYS A 374 10.75 9.52 2.46
CA LYS A 374 10.34 8.52 3.46
C LYS A 374 9.29 7.53 2.93
N ASP A 375 9.03 7.56 1.62
CA ASP A 375 8.07 6.66 1.00
C ASP A 375 8.73 5.29 0.71
N PRO A 376 8.13 4.16 1.14
CA PRO A 376 8.57 2.83 0.75
C PRO A 376 8.65 2.57 -0.76
N THR A 377 8.04 3.41 -1.59
CA THR A 377 8.10 3.35 -3.05
C THR A 377 9.27 4.13 -3.67
N TYR A 378 9.96 4.98 -2.90
CA TYR A 378 10.98 5.91 -3.37
C TYR A 378 12.03 5.26 -4.27
N TYR A 379 12.66 4.16 -3.84
CA TYR A 379 13.71 3.48 -4.60
C TYR A 379 13.27 2.89 -5.96
N ASN A 380 11.97 2.75 -6.20
CA ASN A 380 11.39 2.26 -7.45
C ASN A 380 10.79 3.37 -8.31
N SER A 381 10.91 4.62 -7.87
CA SER A 381 10.44 5.80 -8.58
C SER A 381 11.48 6.32 -9.56
N VAL A 382 11.03 7.04 -10.58
CA VAL A 382 11.91 7.84 -11.44
C VAL A 382 12.70 8.86 -10.62
N VAL A 383 12.10 9.42 -9.57
CA VAL A 383 12.70 10.46 -8.72
C VAL A 383 14.01 9.99 -8.07
N ASN A 384 14.06 8.74 -7.59
CA ASN A 384 15.26 8.20 -6.95
C ASN A 384 16.50 8.24 -7.85
N LYS A 385 16.38 7.90 -9.15
CA LYS A 385 17.50 7.96 -10.11
C LYS A 385 18.18 9.34 -10.15
N TYR A 386 17.41 10.42 -9.98
CA TYR A 386 17.90 11.79 -10.09
C TYR A 386 18.54 12.31 -8.81
N PHE A 387 18.17 11.78 -7.65
CA PHE A 387 18.63 12.31 -6.36
C PHE A 387 19.49 11.35 -5.54
N SER A 388 19.55 10.05 -5.87
CA SER A 388 20.29 9.05 -5.08
C SER A 388 21.81 9.31 -5.02
N ASN A 389 22.39 9.95 -6.04
CA ASN A 389 23.83 10.17 -6.16
C ASN A 389 24.25 11.65 -5.97
N SER A 390 23.31 12.53 -5.63
CA SER A 390 23.61 13.96 -5.47
C SER A 390 23.86 14.32 -4.00
N THR A 391 25.12 14.53 -3.66
CA THR A 391 25.51 15.13 -2.37
C THR A 391 25.19 16.62 -2.29
N TYR A 392 24.92 17.25 -3.44
CA TYR A 392 24.69 18.69 -3.57
C TYR A 392 23.44 19.18 -2.83
N TYR A 393 22.46 18.30 -2.60
CA TYR A 393 21.17 18.65 -2.02
C TYR A 393 20.93 18.06 -0.62
N GLU A 394 21.96 17.54 0.05
CA GLU A 394 21.81 16.79 1.31
C GLU A 394 21.06 17.56 2.41
N ASN A 395 21.18 18.89 2.43
CA ASN A 395 20.57 19.75 3.45
C ASN A 395 19.22 20.37 3.04
N GLU A 396 18.73 20.08 1.83
CA GLU A 396 17.49 20.68 1.31
C GLU A 396 16.28 19.80 1.63
N GLU A 397 15.26 20.34 2.29
CA GLU A 397 14.06 19.58 2.69
C GLU A 397 13.19 19.12 1.52
N TRP A 398 13.24 19.84 0.40
CA TRP A 398 12.72 19.40 -0.88
C TRP A 398 13.65 19.89 -2.00
N VAL A 399 13.66 19.17 -3.12
CA VAL A 399 14.55 19.45 -4.24
C VAL A 399 13.76 19.38 -5.54
N TYR A 400 14.02 20.33 -6.43
CA TYR A 400 13.49 20.37 -7.78
C TYR A 400 14.62 20.33 -8.80
N ASP A 401 14.55 19.35 -9.70
CA ASP A 401 15.37 19.34 -10.91
C ASP A 401 14.61 20.00 -12.08
N HIS A 402 15.34 20.68 -12.95
CA HIS A 402 14.79 21.40 -14.10
C HIS A 402 13.98 20.53 -15.08
N GLN A 403 14.05 19.20 -14.98
CA GLN A 403 13.27 18.23 -15.76
C GLN A 403 11.90 17.86 -15.14
N ASN A 404 11.34 18.70 -14.26
CA ASN A 404 10.06 18.49 -13.57
C ASN A 404 10.06 17.31 -12.58
N VAL A 405 11.21 17.05 -11.96
CA VAL A 405 11.36 16.00 -10.94
C VAL A 405 11.47 16.66 -9.57
N ILE A 406 10.64 16.23 -8.61
CA ILE A 406 10.55 16.79 -7.26
C ILE A 406 10.75 15.67 -6.25
N LEU A 407 11.74 15.83 -5.37
CA LEU A 407 11.90 15.03 -4.16
C LEU A 407 11.47 15.85 -2.95
N ILE A 408 10.61 15.28 -2.12
CA ILE A 408 10.25 15.85 -0.82
C ILE A 408 10.91 14.97 0.25
N ARG A 409 12.08 15.34 0.79
CA ARG A 409 12.91 14.42 1.59
C ARG A 409 12.18 13.86 2.80
N ASN A 410 11.47 14.73 3.53
CA ASN A 410 10.67 14.34 4.68
C ASN A 410 9.23 13.97 4.31
N GLY A 411 8.91 13.91 3.02
CA GLY A 411 7.61 13.51 2.51
C GLY A 411 7.39 12.01 2.66
N HIS A 412 6.17 11.65 3.05
CA HIS A 412 5.64 10.29 3.02
C HIS A 412 4.84 10.06 1.73
N HIS A 413 4.20 8.89 1.61
CA HIS A 413 3.45 8.50 0.42
C HIS A 413 2.44 9.57 0.02
N HIS A 414 2.68 10.18 -1.15
CA HIS A 414 1.92 11.29 -1.73
C HIS A 414 1.47 12.35 -0.70
N SER A 415 2.34 12.66 0.25
CA SER A 415 2.01 13.51 1.41
C SER A 415 1.64 14.94 1.03
N GLU A 416 2.10 15.40 -0.11
CA GLU A 416 1.77 16.70 -0.69
C GLU A 416 0.35 16.76 -1.28
N LEU A 417 -0.33 15.64 -1.51
CA LEU A 417 -1.75 15.63 -1.90
C LEU A 417 -2.71 15.77 -0.72
N LEU A 418 -2.19 15.62 0.50
CA LEU A 418 -3.00 15.64 1.70
C LEU A 418 -3.42 17.06 2.07
N GLU A 419 -4.57 17.20 2.73
CA GLU A 419 -5.10 18.50 3.16
C GLU A 419 -4.13 19.26 4.06
N LYS A 420 -4.11 20.59 3.92
CA LYS A 420 -3.19 21.50 4.63
C LYS A 420 -3.27 21.39 6.16
N SER A 421 -4.45 21.08 6.71
CA SER A 421 -4.66 20.89 8.15
C SER A 421 -3.86 19.70 8.72
N ASN A 422 -3.62 18.68 7.90
CA ASN A 422 -3.01 17.43 8.35
C ASN A 422 -1.47 17.48 8.33
N TYR A 423 -0.89 18.40 7.56
CA TYR A 423 0.57 18.60 7.50
C TYR A 423 0.88 20.08 7.22
N ASN A 424 1.02 20.87 8.29
CA ASN A 424 1.45 22.26 8.21
C ASN A 424 2.98 22.37 8.05
N SER A 425 3.49 21.81 6.96
CA SER A 425 4.91 21.84 6.62
C SER A 425 5.16 22.82 5.47
N THR A 426 6.17 23.68 5.65
CA THR A 426 6.63 24.63 4.62
C THR A 426 7.09 23.91 3.36
N PHE A 427 7.84 22.80 3.48
CA PHE A 427 8.36 22.06 2.32
C PHE A 427 7.24 21.43 1.46
N LEU A 428 6.15 20.92 2.08
CA LEU A 428 5.01 20.41 1.32
C LEU A 428 4.26 21.53 0.60
N PHE A 429 4.17 22.71 1.22
CA PHE A 429 3.57 23.87 0.58
C PHE A 429 4.38 24.31 -0.64
N GLU A 430 5.70 24.41 -0.51
CA GLU A 430 6.60 24.80 -1.59
C GLU A 430 6.57 23.82 -2.77
N ALA A 431 6.53 22.51 -2.50
CA ALA A 431 6.35 21.49 -3.53
C ALA A 431 5.02 21.66 -4.29
N ARG A 432 3.90 21.91 -3.60
CA ARG A 432 2.57 22.16 -4.22
C ARG A 432 2.57 23.43 -5.08
N GLU A 433 3.18 24.51 -4.60
CA GLU A 433 3.30 25.75 -5.37
C GLU A 433 4.16 25.53 -6.62
N LYS A 434 5.24 24.75 -6.50
CA LYS A 434 6.07 24.39 -7.65
C LYS A 434 5.29 23.60 -8.70
N VAL A 435 4.58 22.54 -8.29
CA VAL A 435 3.69 21.77 -9.17
C VAL A 435 2.68 22.70 -9.85
N SER A 436 1.98 23.54 -9.07
CA SER A 436 0.99 24.48 -9.58
C SER A 436 1.57 25.44 -10.61
N SER A 437 2.80 25.93 -10.40
CA SER A 437 3.49 26.81 -11.35
C SER A 437 3.76 26.15 -12.70
N ILE A 438 4.11 24.86 -12.70
CA ILE A 438 4.37 24.07 -13.92
C ILE A 438 3.08 23.90 -14.71
N PHE A 439 1.99 23.50 -14.06
CA PHE A 439 0.69 23.35 -14.72
C PHE A 439 0.15 24.68 -15.24
N ARG A 440 0.30 25.79 -14.50
CA ARG A 440 -0.06 27.13 -14.98
C ARG A 440 0.70 27.49 -16.26
N LYS A 441 1.98 27.13 -16.34
CA LYS A 441 2.77 27.33 -17.56
C LYS A 441 2.18 26.50 -18.72
N TRP A 442 1.94 25.21 -18.54
CA TRP A 442 1.42 24.33 -19.59
C TRP A 442 0.01 24.73 -20.08
N VAL A 443 -0.84 25.27 -19.22
CA VAL A 443 -2.18 25.76 -19.60
C VAL A 443 -2.11 27.01 -20.47
N ASN A 444 -1.06 27.81 -20.34
CA ASN A 444 -0.88 29.07 -21.07
C ASN A 444 -0.05 28.93 -22.36
N GLU A 445 0.51 27.74 -22.61
CA GLU A 445 1.13 27.36 -23.89
C GLU A 445 0.07 26.91 -24.91
#